data_AF-A0A7C1BL96-F1
#
_entry.id   AF-A0A7C1BL96-F1
#
_cell.length_a   1.000
_cell.length_b   1.000
_cell.length_c   1.000
_cell.angle_alpha   90.00
_cell.angle_beta   90.00
_cell.angle_gamma   90.00
#
_symmetry.space_group_name_H-M   'P 1'
#
loop_
_entity.id
_entity.type
_entity.pdbx_description
1 polymer ?
#
loop_
_entity_poly.entity_id
_entity_poly.type
_entity_poly.pdbx_seq_one_letter_code
_entity_poly.pdbx_strand_id
1 'polypeptide(L)'
;MLIGIDDTDSLKGMCTTYLAALLCRNFKDSLVGFPRLIRLNPNIPFKTRGNGAIAIRVKVEKSKSEIEEIKELVLKTVEKYSQLKDENTNPGVVFLEDESKVNLLREFYFKALSQLVSLAEAEKLAGKVNAEVHKFKNGRGVIGALAAIGSDLSKDKTYEILAYRKVENFGKPRKIDENSVIEMDLKTRPLTFNNIDPESKRILITPHGYDPVLFGIRGENPEILEKAAKLIKTKEEIALSQIFESNQATDVHLRKKKIAEVNGYDCVILEGIVAEKPRNLKGGHVIFKLKDETSSIECAAYEPTKSFRDFVRKLREGDKLRVYGGVGKYEHTVNLEKFEILKLNKIYHRLAPICCNKRMTSAGKGKGFKCKKCGKRLPESAAIVKEVSRDLKEIIYEVPLAAMRHLSKPISRFKHELRKKILAKRESLPKEIVAKKSEIIAKKLLAREELKKTKVIFIYASFKNEVQTLKLIEKLLNSGKKVLVPKIRFPKREMIAVAINSLAELKTNKIGIPEPSSEKEFPAEKIELAVIPGIVFDKRRYRIGYGYGYYDAFLSKAKNAKKIALAFDFQVLERIPAQPWDVQMDLIITDHETIL
;
A
#
# COMPACT_ATOMS: atom_id res chain seq x y z
N MET A 1 19.21 20.88 -19.96
CA MET A 1 17.92 21.61 -20.05
C MET A 1 16.80 20.72 -19.53
N LEU A 2 15.88 21.29 -18.76
CA LEU A 2 14.66 20.63 -18.27
C LEU A 2 13.44 21.16 -19.02
N ILE A 3 12.54 20.24 -19.37
CA ILE A 3 11.34 20.50 -20.18
C ILE A 3 10.14 20.00 -19.39
N GLY A 4 9.26 20.91 -18.99
CA GLY A 4 7.99 20.62 -18.32
C GLY A 4 6.84 20.66 -19.32
N ILE A 5 5.93 19.69 -19.26
CA ILE A 5 4.74 19.62 -20.14
C ILE A 5 3.53 19.16 -19.33
N ASP A 6 2.40 19.83 -19.47
CA ASP A 6 1.13 19.39 -18.87
C ASP A 6 -0.09 19.81 -19.71
N ASP A 7 -1.24 19.22 -19.38
CA ASP A 7 -2.59 19.54 -19.89
C ASP A 7 -2.74 19.41 -21.42
N THR A 8 -2.16 18.35 -21.97
CA THR A 8 -2.19 18.04 -23.42
C THR A 8 -3.31 17.07 -23.82
N ASP A 9 -3.87 16.35 -22.85
CA ASP A 9 -4.83 15.27 -23.05
C ASP A 9 -6.29 15.74 -22.91
N SER A 10 -7.22 14.87 -23.29
CA SER A 10 -8.65 15.09 -23.07
C SER A 10 -9.35 13.82 -22.62
N LEU A 11 -10.63 13.91 -22.27
CA LEU A 11 -11.46 12.73 -21.98
C LEU A 11 -11.74 11.88 -23.24
N LYS A 12 -11.54 12.44 -24.44
CA LYS A 12 -11.88 11.81 -25.73
C LYS A 12 -10.66 11.26 -26.49
N GLY A 13 -9.44 11.58 -26.08
CA GLY A 13 -8.23 11.00 -26.70
C GLY A 13 -6.93 11.62 -26.20
N MET A 14 -5.81 11.02 -26.61
CA MET A 14 -4.43 11.39 -26.27
C MET A 14 -4.08 11.25 -24.78
N CYS A 15 -2.79 11.40 -24.48
CA CYS A 15 -2.24 11.36 -23.12
C CYS A 15 -0.92 12.15 -23.09
N THR A 16 -0.71 12.98 -22.06
CA THR A 16 0.56 13.69 -21.85
C THR A 16 1.77 12.74 -21.82
N THR A 17 1.58 11.53 -21.31
CA THR A 17 2.65 10.51 -21.29
C THR A 17 2.97 9.95 -22.68
N TYR A 18 1.98 9.81 -23.57
CA TYR A 18 2.20 9.33 -24.94
C TYR A 18 3.04 10.35 -25.72
N LEU A 19 2.70 11.64 -25.56
CA LEU A 19 3.48 12.73 -26.14
C LEU A 19 4.92 12.72 -25.61
N ALA A 20 5.10 12.59 -24.30
CA ALA A 20 6.42 12.49 -23.69
C ALA A 20 7.23 11.31 -24.23
N ALA A 21 6.59 10.15 -24.43
CA ALA A 21 7.25 8.97 -24.96
C ALA A 21 7.68 9.14 -26.44
N LEU A 22 6.91 9.88 -27.25
CA LEU A 22 7.33 10.28 -28.60
C LEU A 22 8.56 11.21 -28.57
N LEU A 23 8.56 12.19 -27.66
CA LEU A 23 9.70 13.08 -27.45
C LEU A 23 10.94 12.32 -26.98
N CYS A 24 10.82 11.45 -25.98
CA CYS A 24 11.92 10.62 -25.50
C CYS A 24 12.52 9.73 -26.59
N ARG A 25 11.71 9.23 -27.53
CA ARG A 25 12.21 8.50 -28.70
C ARG A 25 13.06 9.37 -29.63
N ASN A 26 12.67 10.63 -29.82
CA ASN A 26 13.44 11.58 -30.63
C ASN A 26 14.72 12.06 -29.91
N PHE A 27 14.67 12.21 -28.59
CA PHE A 27 15.81 12.65 -27.77
C PHE A 27 16.76 11.52 -27.36
N LYS A 28 16.68 10.34 -27.97
CA LYS A 28 17.27 9.10 -27.42
C LYS A 28 18.72 9.26 -26.96
N ASP A 29 19.56 9.92 -27.74
CA ASP A 29 20.99 10.08 -27.44
C ASP A 29 21.29 11.25 -26.47
N SER A 30 20.34 12.17 -26.32
CA SER A 30 20.43 13.36 -25.46
C SER A 30 19.69 13.20 -24.13
N LEU A 31 18.89 12.15 -23.95
CA LEU A 31 18.06 11.95 -22.75
C LEU A 31 18.91 11.65 -21.51
N VAL A 32 18.69 12.39 -20.41
CA VAL A 32 19.40 12.18 -19.14
C VAL A 32 18.47 11.48 -18.14
N GLY A 33 18.69 10.18 -17.93
CA GLY A 33 17.88 9.37 -17.02
C GLY A 33 16.47 9.09 -17.58
N PHE A 34 15.51 8.86 -16.67
CA PHE A 34 14.12 8.62 -17.06
C PHE A 34 13.32 9.93 -17.06
N PRO A 35 12.36 10.12 -17.98
CA PRO A 35 11.37 11.18 -17.83
C PRO A 35 10.57 10.98 -16.55
N ARG A 36 10.14 12.09 -15.94
CA ARG A 36 9.35 12.08 -14.71
C ARG A 36 7.86 12.21 -15.04
N LEU A 37 7.05 11.32 -14.49
CA LEU A 37 5.59 11.41 -14.46
C LEU A 37 5.14 11.84 -13.05
N ILE A 38 4.73 13.11 -12.94
CA ILE A 38 4.43 13.75 -11.67
C ILE A 38 2.93 13.96 -11.54
N ARG A 39 2.32 13.24 -10.59
CA ARG A 39 0.92 13.42 -10.23
C ARG A 39 0.79 14.58 -9.24
N LEU A 40 -0.13 15.50 -9.52
CA LEU A 40 -0.40 16.69 -8.71
C LEU A 40 -1.67 16.49 -7.86
N ASN A 41 -2.14 17.54 -7.20
CA ASN A 41 -3.28 17.47 -6.29
C ASN A 41 -4.51 16.80 -6.94
N PRO A 42 -4.93 15.63 -6.45
CA PRO A 42 -5.95 14.84 -7.13
C PRO A 42 -7.38 15.37 -6.90
N ASN A 43 -7.56 16.40 -6.06
CA ASN A 43 -8.87 17.02 -5.74
C ASN A 43 -9.22 18.19 -6.65
N ILE A 44 -8.29 18.67 -7.48
CA ILE A 44 -8.52 19.82 -8.37
C ILE A 44 -9.57 19.45 -9.43
N PRO A 45 -10.57 20.31 -9.67
CA PRO A 45 -11.68 19.99 -10.59
C PRO A 45 -11.27 20.10 -12.05
N PHE A 46 -10.25 20.89 -12.34
CA PHE A 46 -9.74 21.20 -13.67
C PHE A 46 -8.71 20.18 -14.16
N LYS A 47 -9.01 18.90 -13.96
CA LYS A 47 -8.16 17.78 -14.36
C LYS A 47 -8.82 17.03 -15.51
N THR A 48 -8.01 16.59 -16.46
CA THR A 48 -8.41 15.68 -17.53
C THR A 48 -8.47 14.25 -16.99
N ARG A 49 -7.30 13.59 -16.84
CA ARG A 49 -7.16 12.23 -16.29
C ARG A 49 -6.00 12.12 -15.32
N GLY A 50 -6.35 12.00 -14.03
CA GLY A 50 -5.38 11.74 -12.96
C GLY A 50 -4.40 12.87 -12.67
N ASN A 51 -4.58 14.09 -13.22
CA ASN A 51 -3.79 15.29 -12.93
C ASN A 51 -2.27 15.06 -12.96
N GLY A 52 -1.73 14.69 -14.13
CA GLY A 52 -0.33 14.28 -14.26
C GLY A 52 0.43 15.12 -15.27
N ALA A 53 1.55 15.69 -14.81
CA ALA A 53 2.49 16.47 -15.61
C ALA A 53 3.79 15.69 -15.87
N ILE A 54 4.55 16.14 -16.88
CA ILE A 54 5.79 15.51 -17.31
C ILE A 54 6.97 16.47 -17.10
N ALA A 55 8.11 15.93 -16.68
CA ALA A 55 9.40 16.59 -16.83
C ALA A 55 10.40 15.68 -17.57
N ILE A 56 11.08 16.23 -18.57
CA ILE A 56 12.10 15.56 -19.36
C ILE A 56 13.42 16.32 -19.17
N ARG A 57 14.52 15.60 -18.95
CA ARG A 57 15.85 16.17 -18.88
C ARG A 57 16.64 15.78 -20.12
N VAL A 58 17.12 16.77 -20.85
CA VAL A 58 17.97 16.58 -22.03
C VAL A 58 19.33 17.23 -21.80
N LYS A 59 20.38 16.51 -22.15
CA LYS A 59 21.74 17.03 -22.28
C LYS A 59 21.76 17.89 -23.54
N VAL A 60 22.29 19.09 -23.43
CA VAL A 60 22.44 20.02 -24.55
C VAL A 60 23.90 20.46 -24.54
N GLU A 61 24.58 20.33 -25.67
CA GLU A 61 25.91 20.91 -25.85
C GLU A 61 25.67 22.41 -26.14
N LYS A 62 26.55 23.30 -25.68
CA LYS A 62 26.24 24.75 -25.51
C LYS A 62 26.03 25.54 -26.83
N SER A 63 25.64 24.91 -27.94
CA SER A 63 25.23 25.62 -29.14
C SER A 63 23.80 26.16 -28.97
N LYS A 64 23.60 27.43 -29.30
CA LYS A 64 22.25 28.04 -29.28
C LYS A 64 21.31 27.37 -30.29
N SER A 65 21.84 26.85 -31.41
CA SER A 65 21.04 26.17 -32.45
C SER A 65 20.37 24.91 -31.92
N GLU A 66 21.11 24.06 -31.21
CA GLU A 66 20.57 22.80 -30.67
C GLU A 66 19.44 23.05 -29.66
N ILE A 67 19.59 24.08 -28.81
CA ILE A 67 18.55 24.47 -27.84
C ILE A 67 17.26 24.85 -28.57
N GLU A 68 17.36 25.69 -29.60
CA GLU A 68 16.19 26.15 -30.36
C GLU A 68 15.54 25.02 -31.18
N GLU A 69 16.33 24.12 -31.77
CA GLU A 69 15.83 22.92 -32.46
C GLU A 69 15.04 22.01 -31.51
N ILE A 70 15.54 21.79 -30.29
CA ILE A 70 14.83 21.02 -29.26
C ILE A 70 13.53 21.72 -28.87
N LYS A 71 13.56 23.03 -28.62
CA LYS A 71 12.36 23.81 -28.26
C LYS A 71 11.31 23.72 -29.37
N GLU A 72 11.71 23.94 -30.62
CA GLU A 72 10.82 23.88 -31.77
C GLU A 72 10.21 22.48 -31.94
N LEU A 73 11.00 21.41 -31.78
CA LEU A 73 10.51 20.03 -31.83
C LEU A 73 9.47 19.76 -30.74
N VAL A 74 9.69 20.23 -29.51
CA VAL A 74 8.74 20.09 -28.40
C VAL A 74 7.45 20.81 -28.72
N LEU A 75 7.53 22.08 -29.12
CA LEU A 75 6.35 22.92 -29.39
C LEU A 75 5.53 22.34 -30.55
N LYS A 76 6.17 21.94 -31.66
CA LYS A 76 5.50 21.27 -32.79
C LYS A 76 4.85 19.97 -32.38
N THR A 77 5.49 19.18 -31.51
CA THR A 77 4.93 17.93 -31.00
C THR A 77 3.70 18.20 -30.13
N VAL A 78 3.77 19.18 -29.23
CA VAL A 78 2.65 19.62 -28.38
C VAL A 78 1.49 20.12 -29.24
N GLU A 79 1.74 20.98 -30.21
CA GLU A 79 0.71 21.48 -31.12
C GLU A 79 0.04 20.36 -31.92
N LYS A 80 0.84 19.43 -32.47
CA LYS A 80 0.35 18.33 -33.30
C LYS A 80 -0.50 17.30 -32.54
N TYR A 81 -0.10 16.95 -31.32
CA TYR A 81 -0.71 15.83 -30.59
C TYR A 81 -1.67 16.27 -29.48
N SER A 82 -1.65 17.54 -29.05
CA SER A 82 -2.60 18.01 -28.03
C SER A 82 -4.02 18.11 -28.58
N GLN A 83 -5.00 17.86 -27.71
CA GLN A 83 -6.41 17.98 -28.06
C GLN A 83 -6.88 19.45 -27.99
N LEU A 84 -6.27 20.33 -28.79
CA LEU A 84 -6.54 21.77 -28.77
C LEU A 84 -8.00 22.14 -29.11
N LYS A 85 -8.82 21.23 -29.63
CA LYS A 85 -10.25 21.46 -29.85
C LYS A 85 -11.10 21.29 -28.58
N ASP A 86 -10.59 20.63 -27.54
CA ASP A 86 -11.32 20.44 -26.27
C ASP A 86 -11.13 21.66 -25.36
N GLU A 87 -12.21 22.28 -24.90
CA GLU A 87 -12.18 23.47 -24.03
C GLU A 87 -11.38 23.26 -22.74
N ASN A 88 -11.34 22.03 -22.24
CA ASN A 88 -10.66 21.71 -20.98
C ASN A 88 -9.15 21.45 -21.16
N THR A 89 -8.67 21.33 -22.40
CA THR A 89 -7.25 21.09 -22.70
C THR A 89 -6.55 22.42 -22.95
N ASN A 90 -5.70 22.85 -21.99
CA ASN A 90 -4.97 24.11 -22.02
C ASN A 90 -3.45 23.91 -21.78
N PRO A 91 -2.74 23.38 -22.80
CA PRO A 91 -1.36 22.94 -22.63
C PRO A 91 -0.41 24.04 -22.18
N GLY A 92 0.56 23.66 -21.36
CA GLY A 92 1.68 24.51 -20.98
C GLY A 92 3.00 23.79 -21.15
N VAL A 93 3.98 24.49 -21.71
CA VAL A 93 5.35 24.02 -21.87
C VAL A 93 6.29 24.99 -21.17
N VAL A 94 7.21 24.47 -20.37
CA VAL A 94 8.20 25.27 -19.66
C VAL A 94 9.59 24.73 -19.96
N PHE A 95 10.51 25.60 -20.37
CA PHE A 95 11.92 25.27 -20.54
C PHE A 95 12.74 25.93 -19.44
N LEU A 96 13.56 25.15 -18.76
CA LEU A 96 14.52 25.64 -17.76
C LEU A 96 15.92 25.17 -18.14
N GLU A 97 16.76 26.10 -18.57
CA GLU A 97 18.14 25.82 -18.97
C GLU A 97 19.08 25.72 -17.75
N ASP A 98 18.90 26.59 -16.76
CA ASP A 98 19.70 26.65 -15.54
C ASP A 98 19.15 25.72 -14.45
N GLU A 99 19.73 24.51 -14.36
CA GLU A 99 19.33 23.50 -13.38
C GLU A 99 19.62 23.90 -11.93
N SER A 100 20.53 24.87 -11.68
CA SER A 100 20.83 25.32 -10.31
C SER A 100 19.62 25.97 -9.63
N LYS A 101 18.67 26.48 -10.43
CA LYS A 101 17.45 27.15 -9.97
C LYS A 101 16.29 26.21 -9.67
N VAL A 102 16.41 24.90 -9.95
CA VAL A 102 15.34 23.91 -9.70
C VAL A 102 14.89 23.90 -8.24
N ASN A 103 15.81 24.11 -7.30
CA ASN A 103 15.49 24.14 -5.87
C ASN A 103 14.48 25.23 -5.50
N LEU A 104 14.43 26.34 -6.25
CA LEU A 104 13.46 27.43 -6.06
C LEU A 104 12.02 27.02 -6.42
N LEU A 105 11.86 25.92 -7.18
CA LEU A 105 10.56 25.38 -7.60
C LEU A 105 10.03 24.30 -6.64
N ARG A 106 10.83 23.85 -5.67
CA ARG A 106 10.52 22.71 -4.79
C ARG A 106 9.31 22.98 -3.90
N GLU A 107 9.23 24.18 -3.31
CA GLU A 107 8.07 24.56 -2.47
C GLU A 107 6.79 24.63 -3.29
N PHE A 108 6.90 25.15 -4.51
CA PHE A 108 5.77 25.23 -5.45
C PHE A 108 5.26 23.83 -5.82
N TYR A 109 6.15 22.86 -6.06
CA TYR A 109 5.78 21.46 -6.25
C TYR A 109 4.96 20.92 -5.07
N PHE A 110 5.41 21.11 -3.83
CA PHE A 110 4.68 20.63 -2.65
C PHE A 110 3.35 21.35 -2.41
N LYS A 111 3.25 22.63 -2.79
CA LYS A 111 1.99 23.39 -2.78
C LYS A 111 1.02 22.82 -3.82
N ALA A 112 1.47 22.66 -5.07
CA ALA A 112 0.67 22.10 -6.18
C ALA A 112 0.21 20.64 -5.96
N LEU A 113 0.91 19.89 -5.10
CA LEU A 113 0.52 18.55 -4.67
C LEU A 113 -0.62 18.52 -3.66
N SER A 114 -0.70 19.54 -2.79
CA SER A 114 -1.48 19.45 -1.55
C SER A 114 -2.56 20.52 -1.43
N GLN A 115 -2.52 21.57 -2.26
CA GLN A 115 -3.38 22.75 -2.20
C GLN A 115 -3.76 23.22 -3.61
N LEU A 116 -4.65 24.22 -3.70
CA LEU A 116 -4.95 24.93 -4.94
C LEU A 116 -3.86 25.97 -5.21
N VAL A 117 -3.42 26.07 -6.47
CA VAL A 117 -2.40 27.01 -6.95
C VAL A 117 -2.92 27.75 -8.16
N SER A 118 -2.59 29.03 -8.30
CA SER A 118 -3.03 29.87 -9.42
C SER A 118 -1.99 29.93 -10.54
N LEU A 119 -2.44 30.25 -11.76
CA LEU A 119 -1.54 30.45 -12.90
C LEU A 119 -0.60 31.65 -12.68
N ALA A 120 -1.10 32.74 -12.10
CA ALA A 120 -0.31 33.93 -11.82
C ALA A 120 0.85 33.65 -10.84
N GLU A 121 0.63 32.78 -9.84
CA GLU A 121 1.70 32.31 -8.96
C GLU A 121 2.78 31.53 -9.73
N ALA A 122 2.37 30.66 -10.66
CA ALA A 122 3.28 29.87 -11.48
C ALA A 122 4.11 30.76 -12.43
N GLU A 123 3.49 31.71 -13.12
CA GLU A 123 4.16 32.63 -14.04
C GLU A 123 5.15 33.54 -13.32
N LYS A 124 4.77 34.08 -12.16
CA LYS A 124 5.67 34.88 -11.31
C LYS A 124 6.91 34.06 -10.91
N LEU A 125 6.72 32.79 -10.57
CA LEU A 125 7.83 31.92 -10.20
C LEU A 125 8.70 31.54 -11.40
N ALA A 126 8.10 31.26 -12.56
CA ALA A 126 8.82 31.01 -13.81
C ALA A 126 9.74 32.18 -14.18
N GLY A 127 9.27 33.42 -14.06
CA GLY A 127 10.08 34.61 -14.26
C GLY A 127 11.27 34.70 -13.28
N LYS A 128 11.07 34.38 -12.00
CA LYS A 128 12.16 34.36 -11.00
C LYS A 128 13.26 33.35 -11.33
N VAL A 129 12.91 32.21 -11.91
CA VAL A 129 13.90 31.19 -12.30
C VAL A 129 14.43 31.39 -13.72
N ASN A 130 13.98 32.43 -14.44
CA ASN A 130 14.28 32.66 -15.85
C ASN A 130 13.91 31.45 -16.73
N ALA A 131 12.76 30.84 -16.45
CA ALA A 131 12.22 29.77 -17.29
C ALA A 131 11.42 30.37 -18.45
N GLU A 132 11.57 29.79 -19.64
CA GLU A 132 10.81 30.16 -20.82
C GLU A 132 9.46 29.44 -20.80
N VAL A 133 8.37 30.20 -20.92
CA VAL A 133 7.00 29.70 -20.76
C VAL A 133 6.23 29.84 -22.06
N HIS A 134 5.74 28.73 -22.59
CA HIS A 134 4.85 28.68 -23.75
C HIS A 134 3.47 28.20 -23.35
N LYS A 135 2.46 29.01 -23.69
CA LYS A 135 1.06 28.76 -23.34
C LYS A 135 0.25 28.48 -24.59
N PHE A 136 -0.49 27.39 -24.57
CA PHE A 136 -1.56 27.14 -25.52
C PHE A 136 -2.90 27.47 -24.85
N LYS A 137 -3.74 28.27 -25.50
CA LYS A 137 -4.99 28.82 -24.93
C LYS A 137 -4.74 29.58 -23.63
N ASN A 138 -5.46 29.24 -22.55
CA ASN A 138 -5.29 29.90 -21.25
C ASN A 138 -4.01 29.48 -20.51
N GLY A 139 -3.26 28.48 -21.01
CA GLY A 139 -1.95 28.10 -20.50
C GLY A 139 -1.92 27.50 -19.10
N ARG A 140 -3.04 26.98 -18.60
CA ARG A 140 -3.13 26.39 -17.26
C ARG A 140 -2.09 25.28 -17.01
N GLY A 141 -1.72 24.52 -18.04
CA GLY A 141 -0.67 23.49 -17.95
C GLY A 141 0.69 24.01 -17.47
N VAL A 142 0.95 25.32 -17.49
CA VAL A 142 2.19 25.89 -16.92
C VAL A 142 2.36 25.55 -15.44
N ILE A 143 1.27 25.46 -14.67
CA ILE A 143 1.30 25.06 -13.26
C ILE A 143 1.93 23.67 -13.13
N GLY A 144 1.43 22.70 -13.90
CA GLY A 144 1.93 21.34 -13.80
C GLY A 144 3.29 21.15 -14.42
N ALA A 145 3.57 21.80 -15.55
CA ALA A 145 4.89 21.81 -16.18
C ALA A 145 5.97 22.32 -15.21
N LEU A 146 5.73 23.45 -14.54
CA LEU A 146 6.67 24.02 -13.57
C LEU A 146 6.80 23.14 -12.32
N ALA A 147 5.70 22.59 -11.81
CA ALA A 147 5.70 21.66 -10.68
C ALA A 147 6.43 20.35 -11.01
N ALA A 148 6.35 19.87 -12.25
CA ALA A 148 7.06 18.67 -12.69
C ALA A 148 8.58 18.91 -12.75
N ILE A 149 9.03 20.06 -13.25
CA ILE A 149 10.45 20.46 -13.22
C ILE A 149 10.94 20.56 -11.77
N GLY A 150 10.17 21.20 -10.89
CA GLY A 150 10.49 21.35 -9.47
C GLY A 150 10.27 20.11 -8.61
N SER A 151 9.93 18.97 -9.20
CA SER A 151 9.58 17.76 -8.46
C SER A 151 10.76 17.22 -7.65
N ASP A 152 10.50 16.94 -6.37
CA ASP A 152 11.46 16.32 -5.46
C ASP A 152 11.06 14.88 -5.14
N LEU A 153 11.84 13.95 -5.69
CA LEU A 153 11.66 12.50 -5.55
C LEU A 153 12.75 11.86 -4.67
N SER A 154 13.50 12.67 -3.91
CA SER A 154 14.63 12.20 -3.10
C SER A 154 14.22 11.30 -1.93
N LYS A 155 13.05 11.54 -1.35
CA LYS A 155 12.56 10.83 -0.16
C LYS A 155 11.93 9.47 -0.48
N ASP A 156 11.06 9.42 -1.47
CA ASP A 156 10.38 8.22 -1.96
C ASP A 156 10.01 8.43 -3.42
N LYS A 157 10.08 7.36 -4.21
CA LYS A 157 9.75 7.34 -5.62
C LYS A 157 9.39 5.94 -6.06
N THR A 158 8.65 5.87 -7.15
CA THR A 158 8.32 4.63 -7.86
C THR A 158 8.61 4.79 -9.33
N TYR A 159 8.48 3.70 -10.07
CA TYR A 159 8.59 3.71 -11.51
C TYR A 159 7.30 3.17 -12.13
N GLU A 160 6.97 3.64 -13.32
CA GLU A 160 5.85 3.11 -14.11
C GLU A 160 6.31 2.90 -15.55
N ILE A 161 6.16 1.68 -16.08
CA ILE A 161 6.35 1.40 -17.51
C ILE A 161 5.01 1.47 -18.19
N LEU A 162 4.91 2.30 -19.22
CA LEU A 162 3.72 2.43 -20.05
C LEU A 162 4.02 1.85 -21.43
N ALA A 163 3.21 0.88 -21.86
CA ALA A 163 3.18 0.39 -23.23
C ALA A 163 2.04 1.06 -23.98
N TYR A 164 2.27 1.56 -25.18
CA TYR A 164 1.26 2.27 -25.97
C TYR A 164 0.86 1.49 -27.21
N ARG A 165 -0.40 1.69 -27.61
CA ARG A 165 -1.02 1.02 -28.75
C ARG A 165 -0.70 1.76 -30.05
N LYS A 166 -0.85 1.07 -31.18
CA LYS A 166 -0.96 1.74 -32.48
C LYS A 166 -2.21 2.63 -32.52
N VAL A 167 -2.12 3.74 -33.25
CA VAL A 167 -3.21 4.74 -33.36
C VAL A 167 -4.53 4.12 -33.84
N GLU A 168 -4.45 3.16 -34.76
CA GLU A 168 -5.59 2.39 -35.28
C GLU A 168 -6.37 1.60 -34.21
N ASN A 169 -5.78 1.38 -33.03
CA ASN A 169 -6.38 0.65 -31.92
C ASN A 169 -6.92 1.56 -30.81
N PHE A 170 -6.82 2.88 -30.96
CA PHE A 170 -7.37 3.81 -29.97
C PHE A 170 -8.91 3.68 -29.89
N GLY A 171 -9.45 3.73 -28.67
CA GLY A 171 -10.88 3.55 -28.40
C GLY A 171 -11.41 2.11 -28.50
N LYS A 172 -10.67 1.18 -29.13
CA LYS A 172 -11.05 -0.24 -29.19
C LYS A 172 -10.79 -0.95 -27.85
N PRO A 173 -11.46 -2.08 -27.55
CA PRO A 173 -11.11 -2.91 -26.39
C PRO A 173 -9.63 -3.31 -26.42
N ARG A 174 -8.98 -3.29 -25.25
CA ARG A 174 -7.58 -3.72 -25.10
C ARG A 174 -7.48 -5.23 -25.19
N LYS A 175 -6.52 -5.73 -25.95
CA LYS A 175 -6.33 -7.16 -26.16
C LYS A 175 -5.10 -7.67 -25.42
N ILE A 176 -5.29 -7.98 -24.14
CA ILE A 176 -4.27 -8.53 -23.24
C ILE A 176 -4.69 -9.94 -22.76
N ASP A 177 -3.75 -10.85 -22.60
CA ASP A 177 -4.00 -12.15 -21.98
C ASP A 177 -4.02 -12.01 -20.45
N GLU A 178 -5.20 -12.14 -19.84
CA GLU A 178 -5.38 -12.01 -18.39
C GLU A 178 -4.52 -12.98 -17.58
N ASN A 179 -4.30 -14.21 -18.08
CA ASN A 179 -3.47 -15.21 -17.41
C ASN A 179 -2.01 -14.76 -17.34
N SER A 180 -1.53 -14.08 -18.40
CA SER A 180 -0.18 -13.52 -18.41
C SER A 180 -0.01 -12.40 -17.37
N VAL A 181 -1.06 -11.61 -17.11
CA VAL A 181 -1.06 -10.58 -16.06
C VAL A 181 -0.99 -11.21 -14.67
N ILE A 182 -1.77 -12.28 -14.44
CA ILE A 182 -1.74 -13.03 -13.18
C ILE A 182 -0.36 -13.65 -12.96
N GLU A 183 0.22 -14.28 -14.00
CA GLU A 183 1.55 -14.87 -13.93
C GLU A 183 2.63 -13.81 -13.65
N MET A 184 2.54 -12.66 -14.32
CA MET A 184 3.40 -11.50 -14.10
C MET A 184 3.33 -11.05 -12.64
N ASP A 185 2.14 -10.71 -12.13
CA ASP A 185 1.96 -10.25 -10.75
C ASP A 185 2.55 -11.24 -9.74
N LEU A 186 2.28 -12.53 -9.94
CA LEU A 186 2.80 -13.60 -9.09
C LEU A 186 4.34 -13.69 -9.12
N LYS A 187 4.99 -13.44 -10.26
CA LYS A 187 6.45 -13.53 -10.41
C LYS A 187 7.18 -12.27 -9.96
N THR A 188 6.53 -11.10 -10.01
CA THR A 188 7.21 -9.82 -9.77
C THR A 188 6.79 -9.12 -8.49
N ARG A 189 5.70 -9.52 -7.83
CA ARG A 189 5.37 -9.05 -6.47
C ARG A 189 6.44 -9.50 -5.46
N PRO A 190 6.74 -8.70 -4.42
CA PRO A 190 6.15 -7.38 -4.10
C PRO A 190 6.85 -6.21 -4.80
N LEU A 191 7.77 -6.45 -5.74
CA LEU A 191 8.54 -5.39 -6.41
C LEU A 191 7.72 -4.65 -7.48
N THR A 192 6.69 -5.31 -8.02
CA THR A 192 5.56 -4.65 -8.70
C THR A 192 4.34 -4.64 -7.79
N PHE A 193 3.46 -3.66 -7.95
CA PHE A 193 2.28 -3.49 -7.11
C PHE A 193 1.11 -2.85 -7.87
N ASN A 194 -0.10 -2.96 -7.30
CA ASN A 194 -1.36 -2.47 -7.87
C ASN A 194 -1.66 -3.02 -9.27
N ASN A 195 -1.29 -4.27 -9.54
CA ASN A 195 -1.53 -4.90 -10.84
C ASN A 195 -2.94 -5.47 -10.97
N ILE A 196 -3.43 -6.12 -9.91
CA ILE A 196 -4.72 -6.81 -9.84
C ILE A 196 -5.35 -6.51 -8.49
N ASP A 197 -6.64 -6.18 -8.48
CA ASP A 197 -7.39 -5.99 -7.25
C ASP A 197 -7.75 -7.35 -6.62
N PRO A 198 -7.30 -7.67 -5.39
CA PRO A 198 -7.55 -8.98 -4.80
C PRO A 198 -9.02 -9.23 -4.46
N GLU A 199 -9.82 -8.18 -4.25
CA GLU A 199 -11.24 -8.24 -3.93
C GLU A 199 -12.09 -8.50 -5.18
N SER A 200 -12.00 -7.62 -6.18
CA SER A 200 -12.81 -7.71 -7.41
C SER A 200 -12.20 -8.60 -8.50
N LYS A 201 -10.95 -9.04 -8.35
CA LYS A 201 -10.14 -9.73 -9.37
C LYS A 201 -9.89 -8.93 -10.64
N ARG A 202 -10.24 -7.65 -10.65
CA ARG A 202 -10.06 -6.75 -11.78
C ARG A 202 -8.58 -6.51 -12.06
N ILE A 203 -8.20 -6.56 -13.33
CA ILE A 203 -6.90 -6.10 -13.81
C ILE A 203 -6.85 -4.58 -13.76
N LEU A 204 -5.86 -4.03 -13.09
CA LEU A 204 -5.70 -2.59 -12.84
C LEU A 204 -4.69 -1.92 -13.78
N ILE A 205 -3.81 -2.69 -14.40
CA ILE A 205 -2.76 -2.16 -15.29
C ILE A 205 -3.31 -1.66 -16.63
N THR A 206 -4.54 -2.01 -16.99
CA THR A 206 -5.15 -1.61 -18.27
C THR A 206 -6.14 -0.46 -18.09
N PRO A 207 -5.91 0.71 -18.70
CA PRO A 207 -6.90 1.79 -18.66
C PRO A 207 -8.14 1.46 -19.51
N HIS A 208 -9.15 2.32 -19.42
CA HIS A 208 -10.40 2.19 -20.19
C HIS A 208 -10.55 3.33 -21.21
N GLY A 209 -11.46 3.13 -22.18
CA GLY A 209 -11.80 4.15 -23.19
C GLY A 209 -10.66 4.45 -24.16
N TYR A 210 -10.63 5.70 -24.64
CA TYR A 210 -9.75 6.23 -25.70
C TYR A 210 -8.29 6.48 -25.30
N ASP A 211 -7.87 6.04 -24.12
CA ASP A 211 -6.47 6.18 -23.69
C ASP A 211 -5.51 5.44 -24.66
N PRO A 212 -4.41 6.05 -25.12
CA PRO A 212 -3.41 5.38 -25.96
C PRO A 212 -2.62 4.28 -25.24
N VAL A 213 -2.62 4.25 -23.90
CA VAL A 213 -1.90 3.26 -23.10
C VAL A 213 -2.55 1.88 -23.24
N LEU A 214 -1.78 0.86 -23.62
CA LEU A 214 -2.20 -0.54 -23.61
C LEU A 214 -2.23 -1.07 -22.18
N PHE A 215 -1.10 -0.97 -21.48
CA PHE A 215 -0.98 -1.28 -20.06
C PHE A 215 0.08 -0.40 -19.39
N GLY A 216 -0.05 -0.22 -18.07
CA GLY A 216 0.89 0.46 -17.20
C GLY A 216 1.22 -0.36 -15.97
N ILE A 217 2.48 -0.73 -15.78
CA ILE A 217 2.93 -1.54 -14.63
C ILE A 217 3.75 -0.64 -13.69
N ARG A 218 3.43 -0.66 -12.39
CA ARG A 218 4.14 0.09 -11.36
C ARG A 218 5.08 -0.81 -10.57
N GLY A 219 6.23 -0.26 -10.18
CA GLY A 219 7.23 -1.02 -9.45
C GLY A 219 8.28 -0.17 -8.76
N GLU A 220 9.13 -0.85 -7.99
CA GLU A 220 10.17 -0.26 -7.14
C GLU A 220 11.46 0.08 -7.91
N ASN A 221 11.69 -0.50 -9.09
CA ASN A 221 12.85 -0.22 -9.93
C ASN A 221 12.59 -0.50 -11.43
N PRO A 222 13.37 0.08 -12.36
CA PRO A 222 13.20 -0.13 -13.80
C PRO A 222 13.41 -1.58 -14.24
N GLU A 223 14.41 -2.29 -13.68
CA GLU A 223 14.75 -3.65 -14.10
C GLU A 223 13.61 -4.65 -13.89
N ILE A 224 12.88 -4.53 -12.78
CA ILE A 224 11.70 -5.39 -12.54
C ILE A 224 10.56 -5.05 -13.48
N LEU A 225 10.41 -3.78 -13.88
CA LEU A 225 9.37 -3.36 -14.82
C LEU A 225 9.61 -3.92 -16.21
N GLU A 226 10.85 -3.93 -16.69
CA GLU A 226 11.20 -4.57 -17.96
C GLU A 226 10.92 -6.08 -17.93
N LYS A 227 11.29 -6.75 -16.83
CA LYS A 227 10.97 -8.17 -16.62
C LYS A 227 9.47 -8.40 -16.60
N ALA A 228 8.71 -7.55 -15.91
CA ALA A 228 7.26 -7.63 -15.82
C ALA A 228 6.58 -7.44 -17.18
N ALA A 229 6.98 -6.41 -17.94
CA ALA A 229 6.44 -6.12 -19.25
C ALA A 229 6.68 -7.27 -20.26
N LYS A 230 7.85 -7.93 -20.21
CA LYS A 230 8.15 -9.11 -21.05
C LYS A 230 7.28 -10.33 -20.74
N LEU A 231 6.72 -10.43 -19.53
CA LEU A 231 5.82 -11.53 -19.15
C LEU A 231 4.40 -11.34 -19.67
N ILE A 232 4.02 -10.10 -20.01
CA ILE A 232 2.69 -9.79 -20.52
C ILE A 232 2.57 -10.25 -21.98
N LYS A 233 1.53 -11.03 -22.27
CA LYS A 233 1.17 -11.43 -23.64
C LYS A 233 0.07 -10.52 -24.17
N THR A 234 0.32 -9.85 -25.28
CA THR A 234 -0.64 -8.99 -25.97
C THR A 234 -1.08 -9.63 -27.28
N LYS A 235 -2.35 -9.43 -27.68
CA LYS A 235 -2.88 -9.83 -29.01
C LYS A 235 -3.00 -8.64 -29.96
N GLU A 236 -2.32 -7.56 -29.61
CA GLU A 236 -2.14 -6.37 -30.42
C GLU A 236 -0.71 -5.86 -30.25
N GLU A 237 -0.20 -5.17 -31.26
CA GLU A 237 1.17 -4.70 -31.30
C GLU A 237 1.39 -3.48 -30.40
N ILE A 238 2.51 -3.50 -29.68
CA ILE A 238 2.98 -2.36 -28.88
C ILE A 238 3.73 -1.42 -29.82
N ALA A 239 3.23 -0.19 -29.97
CA ALA A 239 3.84 0.81 -30.86
C ALA A 239 5.11 1.42 -30.26
N LEU A 240 5.10 1.64 -28.95
CA LEU A 240 6.24 2.12 -28.17
C LEU A 240 6.04 1.83 -26.67
N SER A 241 7.13 1.88 -25.91
CA SER A 241 7.11 1.76 -24.45
C SER A 241 8.05 2.77 -23.82
N GLN A 242 7.68 3.32 -22.66
CA GLN A 242 8.50 4.26 -21.92
C GLN A 242 8.41 3.98 -20.42
N ILE A 243 9.57 3.96 -19.74
CA ILE A 243 9.66 3.94 -18.27
C ILE A 243 9.70 5.38 -17.77
N PHE A 244 8.87 5.67 -16.78
CA PHE A 244 8.84 6.94 -16.07
C PHE A 244 9.28 6.77 -14.62
N GLU A 245 10.05 7.72 -14.11
CA GLU A 245 10.23 7.93 -12.68
C GLU A 245 9.00 8.71 -12.15
N SER A 246 8.46 8.36 -10.98
CA SER A 246 7.18 8.91 -10.54
C SER A 246 7.06 9.09 -9.03
N ASN A 247 6.21 10.03 -8.62
CA ASN A 247 5.76 10.20 -7.24
C ASN A 247 4.52 9.37 -6.89
N GLN A 248 4.08 8.48 -7.78
CA GLN A 248 2.93 7.62 -7.53
C GLN A 248 3.17 6.67 -6.35
N ALA A 249 2.10 6.38 -5.62
CA ALA A 249 2.11 5.52 -4.44
C ALA A 249 3.10 5.93 -3.34
N THR A 250 3.26 7.23 -3.08
CA THR A 250 4.22 7.78 -2.09
C THR A 250 3.59 8.54 -0.92
N ASP A 251 2.27 8.83 -0.96
CA ASP A 251 1.57 9.75 -0.05
C ASP A 251 2.14 11.19 -0.04
N VAL A 252 2.95 11.58 -1.05
CA VAL A 252 3.64 12.88 -1.04
C VAL A 252 2.69 14.09 -1.04
N HIS A 253 1.41 13.90 -1.38
CA HIS A 253 0.38 14.95 -1.32
C HIS A 253 -0.13 15.24 0.08
N LEU A 254 -0.01 14.31 1.01
CA LEU A 254 -0.66 14.43 2.32
C LEU A 254 0.12 15.36 3.26
N ARG A 255 -0.58 16.27 3.94
CA ARG A 255 -0.03 17.21 4.92
C ARG A 255 -0.75 17.07 6.26
N LYS A 256 0.01 17.02 7.36
CA LYS A 256 -0.60 17.11 8.69
C LYS A 256 -1.16 18.50 8.90
N LYS A 257 -2.40 18.59 9.39
CA LYS A 257 -3.08 19.85 9.74
C LYS A 257 -3.94 19.66 10.99
N LYS A 258 -4.28 20.76 11.66
CA LYS A 258 -5.41 20.79 12.60
C LYS A 258 -6.73 20.91 11.83
N ILE A 259 -7.82 20.44 12.40
CA ILE A 259 -9.11 20.45 11.70
C ILE A 259 -9.56 21.87 11.35
N ALA A 260 -9.29 22.86 12.21
CA ALA A 260 -9.61 24.26 11.94
C ALA A 260 -8.83 24.89 10.78
N GLU A 261 -7.71 24.29 10.32
CA GLU A 261 -6.84 24.82 9.26
C GLU A 261 -7.13 24.22 7.88
N VAL A 262 -8.16 23.36 7.80
CA VAL A 262 -8.51 22.65 6.57
C VAL A 262 -9.28 23.58 5.65
N ASN A 263 -8.79 23.74 4.43
CA ASN A 263 -9.41 24.52 3.36
C ASN A 263 -9.84 23.61 2.21
N GLY A 264 -10.62 24.17 1.30
CA GLY A 264 -11.01 23.51 0.05
C GLY A 264 -9.80 23.03 -0.73
N TYR A 265 -9.92 21.84 -1.33
CA TYR A 265 -8.88 21.18 -2.13
C TYR A 265 -7.65 20.67 -1.37
N ASP A 266 -7.59 20.81 -0.04
CA ASP A 266 -6.46 20.31 0.73
C ASP A 266 -6.31 18.78 0.66
N CYS A 267 -5.07 18.30 0.77
CA CYS A 267 -4.74 16.89 1.02
C CYS A 267 -4.20 16.74 2.44
N VAL A 268 -4.94 16.04 3.32
CA VAL A 268 -4.75 16.14 4.77
C VAL A 268 -4.46 14.79 5.44
N ILE A 269 -3.71 14.89 6.53
CA ILE A 269 -3.61 13.90 7.61
C ILE A 269 -4.16 14.56 8.85
N LEU A 270 -5.28 14.06 9.37
CA LEU A 270 -5.92 14.59 10.57
C LEU A 270 -5.92 13.52 11.66
N GLU A 271 -5.67 13.92 12.90
CA GLU A 271 -5.82 13.06 14.07
C GLU A 271 -6.95 13.59 14.94
N GLY A 272 -7.82 12.71 15.41
CA GLY A 272 -8.95 13.12 16.21
C GLY A 272 -9.72 11.94 16.79
N ILE A 273 -10.86 12.25 17.37
CA ILE A 273 -11.78 11.30 17.99
C ILE A 273 -13.07 11.29 17.18
N VAL A 274 -13.63 10.10 16.95
CA VAL A 274 -14.97 9.97 16.36
C VAL A 274 -15.98 10.62 17.29
N ALA A 275 -16.64 11.68 16.81
CA ALA A 275 -17.57 12.49 17.59
C ALA A 275 -18.97 11.89 17.64
N GLU A 276 -19.36 11.12 16.63
CA GLU A 276 -20.69 10.51 16.53
C GLU A 276 -20.62 9.19 15.77
N LYS A 277 -21.68 8.37 15.90
CA LYS A 277 -21.77 7.10 15.18
C LYS A 277 -21.85 7.34 13.66
N PRO A 278 -21.13 6.56 12.84
CA PRO A 278 -21.22 6.64 11.39
C PRO A 278 -22.65 6.49 10.86
N ARG A 279 -23.02 7.30 9.87
CA ARG A 279 -24.32 7.32 9.20
C ARG A 279 -24.20 6.92 7.72
N ASN A 280 -25.17 6.16 7.23
CA ASN A 280 -25.28 5.82 5.81
C ASN A 280 -26.04 6.94 5.08
N LEU A 281 -25.59 7.29 3.88
CA LEU A 281 -26.29 8.20 2.97
C LEU A 281 -26.90 7.43 1.80
N LYS A 282 -27.83 8.08 1.07
CA LYS A 282 -28.33 7.59 -0.22
C LYS A 282 -27.16 7.35 -1.17
N GLY A 283 -27.24 6.30 -1.99
CA GLY A 283 -26.12 5.86 -2.84
C GLY A 283 -25.07 4.99 -2.13
N GLY A 284 -25.28 4.64 -0.85
CA GLY A 284 -24.43 3.72 -0.12
C GLY A 284 -23.16 4.33 0.46
N HIS A 285 -23.03 5.65 0.49
CA HIS A 285 -21.91 6.33 1.15
C HIS A 285 -22.00 6.19 2.67
N VAL A 286 -20.87 6.22 3.35
CA VAL A 286 -20.79 6.21 4.82
C VAL A 286 -20.01 7.42 5.27
N ILE A 287 -20.57 8.20 6.19
CA ILE A 287 -19.90 9.37 6.74
C ILE A 287 -19.90 9.33 8.26
N PHE A 288 -18.89 9.93 8.87
CA PHE A 288 -18.81 10.14 10.31
C PHE A 288 -18.13 11.48 10.60
N LYS A 289 -18.33 12.00 11.81
CA LYS A 289 -17.70 13.24 12.25
C LYS A 289 -16.44 12.96 13.08
N LEU A 290 -15.33 13.58 12.70
CA LEU A 290 -14.07 13.58 13.45
C LEU A 290 -13.93 14.92 14.16
N LYS A 291 -13.50 14.91 15.42
CA LYS A 291 -13.19 16.14 16.18
C LYS A 291 -11.79 16.08 16.79
N ASP A 292 -11.12 17.22 16.83
CA ASP A 292 -9.89 17.45 17.59
C ASP A 292 -10.16 18.59 18.60
N GLU A 293 -9.12 19.12 19.22
CA GLU A 293 -9.24 20.24 20.16
C GLU A 293 -9.59 21.59 19.49
N THR A 294 -9.48 21.68 18.16
CA THR A 294 -9.66 22.93 17.41
C THR A 294 -11.03 23.03 16.76
N SER A 295 -11.53 21.95 16.16
CA SER A 295 -12.79 21.94 15.41
C SER A 295 -13.28 20.51 15.13
N SER A 296 -14.23 20.37 14.22
CA SER A 296 -14.77 19.09 13.77
C SER A 296 -15.08 19.11 12.27
N ILE A 297 -14.91 17.96 11.61
CA ILE A 297 -15.08 17.82 10.16
C ILE A 297 -15.72 16.47 9.82
N GLU A 298 -16.48 16.40 8.74
CA GLU A 298 -16.99 15.13 8.24
C GLU A 298 -15.90 14.35 7.50
N CYS A 299 -15.95 13.03 7.61
CA CYS A 299 -15.09 12.09 6.92
C CYS A 299 -15.99 11.12 6.15
N ALA A 300 -15.75 10.96 4.84
CA ALA A 300 -16.60 10.20 3.95
C ALA A 300 -15.85 9.03 3.28
N ALA A 301 -16.47 7.85 3.35
CA ALA A 301 -16.18 6.70 2.51
C ALA A 301 -17.30 6.54 1.47
N TYR A 302 -17.01 6.96 0.23
CA TYR A 302 -17.97 6.91 -0.87
C TYR A 302 -18.22 5.49 -1.38
N GLU A 303 -19.26 5.33 -2.20
CA GLU A 303 -19.67 4.03 -2.76
C GLU A 303 -18.50 3.29 -3.44
N PRO A 304 -17.67 3.96 -4.27
CA PRO A 304 -16.59 3.30 -4.97
C PRO A 304 -15.53 2.66 -4.05
N THR A 305 -15.51 2.99 -2.76
CA THR A 305 -14.56 2.41 -1.80
C THR A 305 -14.95 1.00 -1.33
N LYS A 306 -16.10 0.47 -1.78
CA LYS A 306 -16.54 -0.94 -1.58
C LYS A 306 -16.41 -1.42 -0.13
N SER A 307 -15.63 -2.49 0.13
CA SER A 307 -15.45 -3.12 1.45
C SER A 307 -14.90 -2.17 2.52
N PHE A 308 -14.21 -1.10 2.13
CA PHE A 308 -13.68 -0.10 3.06
C PHE A 308 -14.78 0.53 3.92
N ARG A 309 -15.97 0.72 3.35
CA ARG A 309 -17.14 1.25 4.04
C ARG A 309 -17.56 0.39 5.23
N ASP A 310 -17.33 -0.92 5.18
CA ASP A 310 -17.71 -1.84 6.26
C ASP A 310 -16.86 -1.61 7.51
N PHE A 311 -15.59 -1.25 7.36
CA PHE A 311 -14.76 -0.85 8.49
C PHE A 311 -15.22 0.49 9.07
N VAL A 312 -15.57 1.45 8.21
CA VAL A 312 -16.09 2.76 8.65
C VAL A 312 -17.39 2.59 9.44
N ARG A 313 -18.33 1.73 9.02
CA ARG A 313 -19.59 1.44 9.76
C ARG A 313 -19.36 0.87 11.17
N LYS A 314 -18.22 0.23 11.41
CA LYS A 314 -17.87 -0.39 12.70
C LYS A 314 -17.27 0.59 13.71
N LEU A 315 -16.91 1.79 13.27
CA LEU A 315 -16.46 2.87 14.15
C LEU A 315 -17.55 3.29 15.14
N ARG A 316 -17.14 3.78 16.30
CA ARG A 316 -18.00 4.23 17.39
C ARG A 316 -17.43 5.52 17.96
N GLU A 317 -18.31 6.29 18.59
CA GLU A 317 -17.94 7.49 19.31
C GLU A 317 -16.83 7.17 20.34
N GLY A 318 -15.83 8.05 20.40
CA GLY A 318 -14.66 7.90 21.26
C GLY A 318 -13.48 7.15 20.64
N ASP A 319 -13.64 6.48 19.49
CA ASP A 319 -12.51 5.85 18.80
C ASP A 319 -11.51 6.93 18.35
N LYS A 320 -10.22 6.76 18.68
CA LYS A 320 -9.15 7.69 18.28
C LYS A 320 -8.55 7.24 16.95
N LEU A 321 -8.60 8.12 15.96
CA LEU A 321 -8.23 7.84 14.58
C LEU A 321 -7.17 8.81 14.06
N ARG A 322 -6.43 8.35 13.06
CA ARG A 322 -5.72 9.18 12.10
C ARG A 322 -6.33 8.93 10.72
N VAL A 323 -6.85 9.96 10.07
CA VAL A 323 -7.50 9.87 8.76
C VAL A 323 -6.62 10.51 7.69
N TYR A 324 -6.70 9.98 6.47
CA TYR A 324 -5.91 10.41 5.33
C TYR A 324 -6.85 10.61 4.15
N GLY A 325 -6.79 11.76 3.50
CA GLY A 325 -7.69 12.02 2.38
C GLY A 325 -7.57 13.40 1.77
N GLY A 326 -8.43 13.64 0.79
CA GLY A 326 -8.55 14.92 0.11
C GLY A 326 -9.86 15.62 0.42
N VAL A 327 -9.84 16.95 0.47
CA VAL A 327 -11.03 17.77 0.65
C VAL A 327 -11.49 18.25 -0.73
N GLY A 328 -12.80 18.23 -0.96
CA GLY A 328 -13.39 18.75 -2.20
C GLY A 328 -13.42 20.27 -2.25
N LYS A 329 -14.26 20.82 -3.12
CA LYS A 329 -14.54 22.26 -3.18
C LYS A 329 -15.18 22.78 -1.88
N TYR A 330 -16.02 21.97 -1.25
CA TYR A 330 -16.69 22.31 0.00
C TYR A 330 -15.88 21.79 1.18
N GLU A 331 -15.49 22.68 2.09
CA GLU A 331 -14.43 22.48 3.11
C GLU A 331 -14.86 21.59 4.29
N HIS A 332 -15.97 20.88 4.17
CA HIS A 332 -16.62 20.21 5.29
C HIS A 332 -16.41 18.70 5.32
N THR A 333 -15.83 18.11 4.27
CA THR A 333 -15.72 16.66 4.13
C THR A 333 -14.37 16.22 3.62
N VAL A 334 -13.72 15.33 4.37
CA VAL A 334 -12.52 14.61 3.95
C VAL A 334 -12.93 13.33 3.22
N ASN A 335 -12.53 13.20 1.97
CA ASN A 335 -12.70 12.01 1.14
C ASN A 335 -11.61 11.01 1.51
N LEU A 336 -11.98 9.95 2.21
CA LEU A 336 -11.03 9.01 2.81
C LEU A 336 -10.30 8.17 1.75
N GLU A 337 -8.97 8.15 1.85
CA GLU A 337 -8.09 7.21 1.13
C GLU A 337 -7.72 6.02 2.02
N LYS A 338 -7.54 6.28 3.32
CA LYS A 338 -7.26 5.31 4.37
C LYS A 338 -7.49 5.93 5.75
N PHE A 339 -7.61 5.10 6.78
CA PHE A 339 -7.56 5.55 8.16
C PHE A 339 -6.80 4.55 9.03
N GLU A 340 -6.22 5.03 10.10
CA GLU A 340 -5.54 4.25 11.11
C GLU A 340 -6.28 4.39 12.42
N ILE A 341 -6.60 3.26 13.03
CA ILE A 341 -7.14 3.24 14.39
C ILE A 341 -5.94 3.32 15.34
N LEU A 342 -5.83 4.45 16.05
CA LEU A 342 -4.79 4.68 17.05
C LEU A 342 -5.17 4.05 18.39
N LYS A 343 -6.45 4.14 18.76
CA LYS A 343 -6.99 3.53 19.97
C LYS A 343 -8.48 3.26 19.83
N LEU A 344 -8.93 2.04 20.13
CA LEU A 344 -10.36 1.73 20.18
C LEU A 344 -10.97 2.18 21.50
N ASN A 345 -12.16 2.77 21.43
CA ASN A 345 -12.95 3.02 22.62
C ASN A 345 -13.51 1.71 23.15
N LYS A 346 -13.32 1.47 24.46
CA LYS A 346 -13.86 0.31 25.15
C LYS A 346 -15.34 0.53 25.42
N ILE A 347 -16.16 -0.38 24.92
CA ILE A 347 -17.61 -0.32 25.06
C ILE A 347 -18.02 -1.41 26.05
N TYR A 348 -18.92 -1.07 26.96
CA TYR A 348 -19.40 -2.01 27.97
C TYR A 348 -20.90 -2.19 27.85
N HIS A 349 -21.38 -3.43 27.93
CA HIS A 349 -22.79 -3.74 28.10
C HIS A 349 -23.09 -3.98 29.57
N ARG A 350 -24.13 -3.32 30.09
CA ARG A 350 -24.74 -3.67 31.37
C ARG A 350 -25.69 -4.84 31.16
N LEU A 351 -25.37 -5.96 31.79
CA LEU A 351 -26.19 -7.17 31.76
C LEU A 351 -26.79 -7.39 33.15
N ALA A 352 -28.01 -7.92 33.20
CA ALA A 352 -28.61 -8.32 34.47
C ALA A 352 -27.76 -9.43 35.13
N PRO A 353 -27.62 -9.41 36.47
CA PRO A 353 -26.91 -10.44 37.22
C PRO A 353 -27.53 -11.83 37.03
N ILE A 354 -26.71 -12.85 37.27
CA ILE A 354 -27.13 -14.24 37.20
C ILE A 354 -27.54 -14.70 38.61
N CYS A 355 -28.73 -15.31 38.71
CA CYS A 355 -29.21 -15.95 39.93
C CYS A 355 -29.95 -17.23 39.54
N CYS A 356 -29.71 -18.34 40.25
CA CYS A 356 -30.30 -19.64 39.93
C CYS A 356 -30.04 -20.09 38.47
N ASN A 357 -28.81 -19.89 37.98
CA ASN A 357 -28.38 -20.17 36.60
C ASN A 357 -29.19 -19.47 35.48
N LYS A 358 -29.97 -18.42 35.81
CA LYS A 358 -30.68 -17.58 34.83
C LYS A 358 -30.39 -16.11 35.09
N ARG A 359 -30.49 -15.28 34.04
CA ARG A 359 -30.41 -13.82 34.21
C ARG A 359 -31.65 -13.31 34.94
N MET A 360 -31.42 -12.43 35.92
CA MET A 360 -32.51 -11.76 36.63
C MET A 360 -33.24 -10.78 35.71
N THR A 361 -34.50 -10.46 36.00
CA THR A 361 -35.29 -9.48 35.24
C THR A 361 -35.27 -8.12 35.94
N SER A 362 -35.49 -7.03 35.20
CA SER A 362 -35.64 -5.70 35.80
C SER A 362 -36.83 -5.68 36.78
N ALA A 363 -36.64 -5.06 37.95
CA ALA A 363 -37.68 -4.84 38.96
C ALA A 363 -38.41 -3.48 38.78
N GLY A 364 -38.10 -2.75 37.69
CA GLY A 364 -38.58 -1.40 37.41
C GLY A 364 -37.45 -0.36 37.40
N LYS A 365 -37.70 0.82 36.82
CA LYS A 365 -36.72 1.93 36.75
C LYS A 365 -36.25 2.30 38.17
N GLY A 366 -34.95 2.24 38.44
CA GLY A 366 -34.36 2.55 39.76
C GLY A 366 -34.52 1.45 40.81
N LYS A 367 -35.19 0.32 40.51
CA LYS A 367 -35.53 -0.73 41.49
C LYS A 367 -34.62 -1.97 41.42
N GLY A 368 -33.61 -1.96 40.54
CA GLY A 368 -32.66 -3.05 40.39
C GLY A 368 -33.24 -4.28 39.68
N PHE A 369 -32.81 -5.47 40.10
CA PHE A 369 -33.13 -6.74 39.46
C PHE A 369 -33.86 -7.69 40.42
N LYS A 370 -34.80 -8.48 39.92
CA LYS A 370 -35.50 -9.54 40.67
C LYS A 370 -35.31 -10.89 40.00
N CYS A 371 -34.99 -11.91 40.80
CA CYS A 371 -34.98 -13.30 40.34
C CYS A 371 -36.40 -13.84 40.32
N LYS A 372 -36.87 -14.32 39.17
CA LYS A 372 -38.19 -14.95 39.05
C LYS A 372 -38.30 -16.28 39.79
N LYS A 373 -37.19 -17.00 40.02
CA LYS A 373 -37.18 -18.33 40.65
C LYS A 373 -37.21 -18.26 42.18
N CYS A 374 -36.30 -17.50 42.79
CA CYS A 374 -36.15 -17.45 44.25
C CYS A 374 -36.58 -16.12 44.89
N GLY A 375 -37.11 -15.18 44.10
CA GLY A 375 -37.58 -13.88 44.60
C GLY A 375 -36.48 -12.88 45.00
N LYS A 376 -35.20 -13.31 45.08
CA LYS A 376 -34.06 -12.48 45.45
C LYS A 376 -34.03 -11.19 44.63
N ARG A 377 -33.82 -10.05 45.30
CA ARG A 377 -33.64 -8.74 44.68
C ARG A 377 -32.19 -8.30 44.81
N LEU A 378 -31.68 -7.65 43.77
CA LEU A 378 -30.35 -7.07 43.75
C LEU A 378 -30.43 -5.60 43.29
N PRO A 379 -29.57 -4.72 43.81
CA PRO A 379 -29.52 -3.32 43.37
C PRO A 379 -29.03 -3.19 41.92
N GLU A 380 -29.20 -2.02 41.31
CA GLU A 380 -28.69 -1.75 39.94
C GLU A 380 -27.17 -1.89 39.84
N SER A 381 -26.44 -1.63 40.94
CA SER A 381 -24.99 -1.82 41.02
C SER A 381 -24.55 -3.28 40.87
N ALA A 382 -25.47 -4.24 41.05
CA ALA A 382 -25.20 -5.66 40.79
C ALA A 382 -25.23 -6.03 39.30
N ALA A 383 -25.44 -5.06 38.40
CA ALA A 383 -25.33 -5.30 36.97
C ALA A 383 -23.92 -5.77 36.60
N ILE A 384 -23.84 -6.84 35.80
CA ILE A 384 -22.58 -7.33 35.28
C ILE A 384 -22.19 -6.44 34.10
N VAL A 385 -21.08 -5.71 34.26
CA VAL A 385 -20.49 -4.89 33.21
C VAL A 385 -19.56 -5.78 32.38
N LYS A 386 -19.92 -6.04 31.12
CA LYS A 386 -19.10 -6.86 30.21
C LYS A 386 -18.56 -6.00 29.07
N GLU A 387 -17.25 -6.01 28.88
CA GLU A 387 -16.60 -5.38 27.71
C GLU A 387 -17.07 -6.07 26.42
N VAL A 388 -17.48 -5.26 25.45
CA VAL A 388 -17.92 -5.70 24.13
C VAL A 388 -16.68 -5.85 23.26
N SER A 389 -16.45 -7.07 22.75
CA SER A 389 -15.42 -7.30 21.75
C SER A 389 -15.75 -6.49 20.48
N ARG A 390 -14.81 -5.64 20.05
CA ARG A 390 -14.94 -4.84 18.82
C ARG A 390 -14.44 -5.68 17.64
N ASP A 391 -15.20 -5.70 16.54
CA ASP A 391 -14.77 -6.30 15.26
C ASP A 391 -13.91 -5.31 14.44
N LEU A 392 -12.94 -4.70 15.12
CA LEU A 392 -11.92 -3.81 14.58
C LEU A 392 -10.64 -4.06 15.36
N LYS A 393 -9.51 -3.93 14.66
CA LYS A 393 -8.16 -3.95 15.22
C LYS A 393 -7.53 -2.56 15.10
N GLU A 394 -6.61 -2.21 16.00
CA GLU A 394 -5.90 -0.92 15.98
C GLU A 394 -4.83 -0.88 14.87
N ILE A 395 -5.23 -0.95 13.61
CA ILE A 395 -4.37 -1.07 12.43
C ILE A 395 -4.74 -0.02 11.38
N ILE A 396 -4.07 -0.06 10.24
CA ILE A 396 -4.41 0.78 9.08
C ILE A 396 -5.43 0.02 8.23
N TYR A 397 -6.48 0.73 7.83
CA TYR A 397 -7.47 0.30 6.85
C TYR A 397 -7.32 1.20 5.63
N GLU A 398 -7.17 0.61 4.46
CA GLU A 398 -7.08 1.33 3.18
C GLU A 398 -8.22 0.92 2.25
N VAL A 399 -8.49 1.76 1.26
CA VAL A 399 -9.44 1.43 0.19
C VAL A 399 -8.92 0.25 -0.66
N PRO A 400 -9.81 -0.54 -1.29
CA PRO A 400 -9.40 -1.56 -2.25
C PRO A 400 -8.55 -0.96 -3.37
N LEU A 401 -7.69 -1.78 -3.99
CA LEU A 401 -6.72 -1.29 -4.98
C LEU A 401 -7.43 -0.68 -6.19
N ALA A 402 -8.61 -1.19 -6.55
CA ALA A 402 -9.44 -0.63 -7.62
C ALA A 402 -9.97 0.80 -7.36
N ALA A 403 -10.04 1.22 -6.09
CA ALA A 403 -10.49 2.55 -5.67
C ALA A 403 -9.34 3.46 -5.23
N MET A 404 -8.10 2.94 -5.23
CA MET A 404 -6.92 3.65 -4.79
C MET A 404 -6.54 4.76 -5.78
N ARG A 405 -6.18 5.93 -5.25
CA ARG A 405 -5.72 7.05 -6.07
C ARG A 405 -4.25 6.87 -6.42
N HIS A 406 -3.80 7.53 -7.49
CA HIS A 406 -2.43 7.38 -7.99
C HIS A 406 -1.34 7.70 -6.94
N LEU A 407 -1.56 8.69 -6.08
CA LEU A 407 -0.58 9.13 -5.09
C LEU A 407 -0.63 8.34 -3.78
N SER A 408 -1.76 7.68 -3.47
CA SER A 408 -1.95 6.94 -2.22
C SER A 408 -0.97 5.78 -2.13
N LYS A 409 -0.13 5.77 -1.09
CA LYS A 409 0.82 4.69 -0.83
C LYS A 409 0.09 3.47 -0.26
N PRO A 410 0.13 2.31 -0.94
CA PRO A 410 -0.49 1.10 -0.43
C PRO A 410 0.31 0.55 0.75
N ILE A 411 -0.38 -0.12 1.68
CA ILE A 411 0.25 -0.77 2.84
C ILE A 411 1.36 -1.76 2.43
N SER A 412 1.21 -2.40 1.27
CA SER A 412 2.21 -3.32 0.71
C SER A 412 3.60 -2.67 0.50
N ARG A 413 3.65 -1.38 0.13
CA ARG A 413 4.90 -0.62 -0.04
C ARG A 413 5.54 -0.24 1.28
N PHE A 414 4.77 0.20 2.28
CA PHE A 414 5.31 0.40 3.63
C PHE A 414 5.93 -0.89 4.18
N LYS A 415 5.27 -2.05 3.94
CA LYS A 415 5.83 -3.35 4.29
C LYS A 415 7.12 -3.64 3.51
N HIS A 416 7.22 -3.26 2.23
CA HIS A 416 8.42 -3.46 1.41
C HIS A 416 9.63 -2.69 1.93
N GLU A 417 9.45 -1.42 2.32
CA GLU A 417 10.53 -0.59 2.89
C GLU A 417 11.10 -1.20 4.18
N LEU A 418 10.22 -1.65 5.07
CA LEU A 418 10.62 -2.33 6.30
C LEU A 418 11.34 -3.65 6.02
N ARG A 419 10.87 -4.44 5.03
CA ARG A 419 11.57 -5.66 4.61
C ARG A 419 12.99 -5.35 4.16
N LYS A 420 13.17 -4.38 3.27
CA LYS A 420 14.48 -4.01 2.73
C LYS A 420 15.44 -3.61 3.84
N LYS A 421 15.00 -2.75 4.76
CA LYS A 421 15.81 -2.27 5.89
C LYS A 421 16.25 -3.41 6.82
N ILE A 422 15.33 -4.27 7.22
CA ILE A 422 15.62 -5.33 8.21
C ILE A 422 16.33 -6.52 7.58
N LEU A 423 16.04 -6.87 6.32
CA LEU A 423 16.79 -7.90 5.59
C LEU A 423 18.26 -7.53 5.44
N ALA A 424 18.57 -6.28 5.06
CA ALA A 424 19.96 -5.82 4.96
C ALA A 424 20.73 -6.01 6.27
N LYS A 425 20.11 -5.65 7.40
CA LYS A 425 20.70 -5.86 8.74
C LYS A 425 20.82 -7.33 9.12
N ARG A 426 19.89 -8.18 8.70
CA ARG A 426 19.92 -9.62 8.99
C ARG A 426 20.97 -10.35 8.15
N GLU A 427 21.08 -10.01 6.87
CA GLU A 427 22.06 -10.59 5.94
C GLU A 427 23.49 -10.14 6.26
N SER A 428 23.69 -8.99 6.91
CA SER A 428 25.02 -8.54 7.36
C SER A 428 25.53 -9.21 8.64
N LEU A 429 24.73 -10.06 9.31
CA LEU A 429 25.17 -10.76 10.52
C LEU A 429 26.18 -11.88 10.21
N PRO A 430 27.31 -11.95 10.95
CA PRO A 430 28.21 -13.10 10.92
C PRO A 430 27.50 -14.39 11.32
N LYS A 431 27.90 -15.50 10.70
CA LYS A 431 27.29 -16.83 10.93
C LYS A 431 27.44 -17.28 12.38
N GLU A 432 28.53 -16.94 13.09
CA GLU A 432 28.67 -17.31 14.50
C GLU A 432 27.65 -16.60 15.39
N ILE A 433 27.39 -15.31 15.12
CA ILE A 433 26.39 -14.53 15.87
C ILE A 433 24.98 -15.10 15.62
N VAL A 434 24.66 -15.43 14.37
CA VAL A 434 23.39 -16.08 14.00
C VAL A 434 23.22 -17.38 14.77
N ALA A 435 24.25 -18.24 14.81
CA ALA A 435 24.20 -19.52 15.52
C ALA A 435 24.00 -19.33 17.04
N LYS A 436 24.77 -18.45 17.67
CA LYS A 436 24.69 -18.17 19.12
C LYS A 436 23.30 -17.64 19.50
N LYS A 437 22.78 -16.65 18.77
CA LYS A 437 21.44 -16.10 19.01
C LYS A 437 20.35 -17.14 18.77
N SER A 438 20.48 -17.96 17.73
CA SER A 438 19.52 -19.02 17.43
C SER A 438 19.47 -20.08 18.55
N GLU A 439 20.61 -20.41 19.14
CA GLU A 439 20.66 -21.35 20.27
C GLU A 439 19.92 -20.82 21.49
N ILE A 440 20.09 -19.53 21.82
CA ILE A 440 19.36 -18.87 22.92
C ILE A 440 17.85 -18.95 22.67
N ILE A 441 17.41 -18.61 21.45
CA ILE A 441 16.01 -18.64 21.05
C ILE A 441 15.45 -20.08 21.13
N ALA A 442 16.20 -21.07 20.63
CA ALA A 442 15.81 -22.47 20.68
C ALA A 442 15.68 -22.99 22.12
N LYS A 443 16.60 -22.62 23.02
CA LYS A 443 16.53 -22.96 24.45
C LYS A 443 15.25 -22.39 25.08
N LYS A 444 14.94 -21.12 24.82
CA LYS A 444 13.71 -20.47 25.31
C LYS A 444 12.45 -21.17 24.81
N LEU A 445 12.39 -21.58 23.54
CA LEU A 445 11.26 -22.33 22.99
C LEU A 445 11.13 -23.72 23.63
N LEU A 446 12.24 -24.48 23.73
CA LEU A 446 12.25 -25.83 24.32
C LEU A 446 11.85 -25.86 25.80
N ALA A 447 12.09 -24.77 26.54
CA ALA A 447 11.72 -24.67 27.95
C ALA A 447 10.21 -24.50 28.17
N ARG A 448 9.43 -24.13 27.14
CA ARG A 448 8.00 -23.84 27.26
C ARG A 448 7.16 -25.09 27.52
N GLU A 449 6.25 -25.01 28.48
CA GLU A 449 5.31 -26.10 28.78
C GLU A 449 4.39 -26.44 27.61
N GLU A 450 3.99 -25.42 26.85
CA GLU A 450 3.12 -25.57 25.68
C GLU A 450 3.73 -26.56 24.69
N LEU A 451 5.03 -26.40 24.38
CA LEU A 451 5.76 -27.28 23.48
C LEU A 451 5.93 -28.71 24.03
N LYS A 452 6.12 -28.85 25.35
CA LYS A 452 6.24 -30.17 26.00
C LYS A 452 4.99 -31.01 25.76
N LYS A 453 3.80 -30.40 25.89
CA LYS A 453 2.49 -31.05 25.70
C LYS A 453 2.12 -31.26 24.23
N THR A 454 2.67 -30.47 23.30
CA THR A 454 2.37 -30.57 21.87
C THR A 454 2.93 -31.85 21.23
N LYS A 455 2.12 -32.55 20.44
CA LYS A 455 2.52 -33.73 19.65
C LYS A 455 2.77 -33.41 18.18
N VAL A 456 1.99 -32.50 17.60
CA VAL A 456 2.07 -32.15 16.17
C VAL A 456 2.53 -30.71 15.99
N ILE A 457 3.76 -30.54 15.49
CA ILE A 457 4.42 -29.24 15.36
C ILE A 457 4.70 -28.95 13.89
N PHE A 458 4.27 -27.79 13.42
CA PHE A 458 4.73 -27.22 12.17
C PHE A 458 5.87 -26.25 12.41
N ILE A 459 6.95 -26.33 11.63
CA ILE A 459 8.13 -25.49 11.79
C ILE A 459 8.80 -25.26 10.43
N TYR A 460 9.20 -24.02 10.18
CA TYR A 460 9.94 -23.70 8.95
C TYR A 460 11.34 -24.30 8.99
N ALA A 461 11.83 -24.78 7.84
CA ALA A 461 13.24 -25.11 7.66
C ALA A 461 14.01 -23.81 7.35
N SER A 462 14.81 -23.36 8.31
CA SER A 462 15.51 -22.07 8.23
C SER A 462 16.43 -21.98 7.02
N PHE A 463 16.44 -20.83 6.34
CA PHE A 463 17.31 -20.54 5.20
C PHE A 463 18.04 -19.21 5.39
N LYS A 464 19.27 -19.10 4.84
CA LYS A 464 20.16 -17.93 5.02
C LYS A 464 20.38 -17.59 6.51
N ASN A 465 20.37 -16.30 6.84
CA ASN A 465 20.52 -15.76 8.19
C ASN A 465 19.18 -15.67 8.93
N GLU A 466 18.23 -16.57 8.68
CA GLU A 466 17.07 -16.72 9.57
C GLU A 466 17.49 -17.34 10.91
N VAL A 467 16.62 -17.26 11.92
CA VAL A 467 16.83 -18.02 13.16
C VAL A 467 16.91 -19.50 12.78
N GLN A 468 18.00 -20.16 13.17
CA GLN A 468 18.28 -21.52 12.75
C GLN A 468 17.34 -22.51 13.44
N THR A 469 16.60 -23.28 12.65
CA THR A 469 15.61 -24.26 13.16
C THR A 469 16.00 -25.71 12.88
N LEU A 470 17.01 -25.98 12.05
CA LEU A 470 17.37 -27.37 11.69
C LEU A 470 17.75 -28.23 12.91
N LYS A 471 18.61 -27.72 13.80
CA LYS A 471 18.96 -28.40 15.06
C LYS A 471 17.76 -28.55 16.01
N LEU A 472 16.82 -27.62 15.94
CA LEU A 472 15.59 -27.68 16.73
C LEU A 472 14.65 -28.77 16.18
N ILE A 473 14.49 -28.86 14.86
CA ILE A 473 13.72 -29.91 14.18
C ILE A 473 14.23 -31.29 14.58
N GLU A 474 15.55 -31.51 14.55
CA GLU A 474 16.17 -32.78 14.95
C GLU A 474 15.84 -33.15 16.41
N LYS A 475 15.96 -32.19 17.35
CA LYS A 475 15.57 -32.41 18.75
C LYS A 475 14.10 -32.76 18.91
N LEU A 476 13.22 -32.11 18.15
CA LEU A 476 11.79 -32.39 18.19
C LEU A 476 11.46 -33.79 17.67
N LEU A 477 12.08 -34.20 16.56
CA LEU A 477 11.95 -35.56 16.01
C LEU A 477 12.44 -36.62 17.02
N ASN A 478 13.61 -36.41 17.62
CA ASN A 478 14.17 -37.33 18.63
C ASN A 478 13.32 -37.42 19.90
N SER A 479 12.52 -36.39 20.20
CA SER A 479 11.55 -36.41 21.30
C SER A 479 10.23 -37.14 20.97
N GLY A 480 10.16 -37.82 19.82
CA GLY A 480 8.98 -38.57 19.37
C GLY A 480 7.82 -37.70 18.86
N LYS A 481 8.06 -36.42 18.60
CA LYS A 481 7.04 -35.49 18.10
C LYS A 481 6.89 -35.61 16.59
N LYS A 482 5.67 -35.42 16.08
CA LYS A 482 5.40 -35.33 14.64
C LYS A 482 5.75 -33.93 14.16
N VAL A 483 6.84 -33.82 13.40
CA VAL A 483 7.31 -32.55 12.85
C VAL A 483 6.86 -32.40 11.40
N LEU A 484 6.25 -31.25 11.10
CA LEU A 484 5.80 -30.85 9.78
C LEU A 484 6.61 -29.66 9.31
N VAL A 485 6.96 -29.64 8.03
CA VAL A 485 7.69 -28.53 7.40
C VAL A 485 6.89 -27.98 6.21
N PRO A 486 7.10 -26.71 5.81
CA PRO A 486 6.43 -26.12 4.67
C PRO A 486 6.92 -26.71 3.35
N LYS A 487 6.00 -26.90 2.39
CA LYS A 487 6.30 -27.11 0.98
C LYS A 487 5.39 -26.25 0.10
N ILE A 488 5.93 -25.66 -0.96
CA ILE A 488 5.14 -24.90 -1.93
C ILE A 488 4.85 -25.78 -3.15
N ARG A 489 3.58 -26.10 -3.39
CA ARG A 489 3.15 -26.82 -4.60
C ARG A 489 3.03 -25.87 -5.78
N PHE A 490 3.76 -26.15 -6.85
CA PHE A 490 3.58 -25.47 -8.14
C PHE A 490 2.70 -26.30 -9.08
N PRO A 491 1.95 -25.68 -10.02
CA PRO A 491 1.84 -24.25 -10.30
C PRO A 491 0.85 -23.51 -9.39
N LYS A 492 0.07 -24.22 -8.55
CA LYS A 492 -0.96 -23.63 -7.67
C LYS A 492 -0.43 -22.63 -6.64
N ARG A 493 0.89 -22.65 -6.36
CA ARG A 493 1.61 -21.82 -5.38
C ARG A 493 0.93 -21.85 -4.01
N GLU A 494 0.59 -23.06 -3.58
CA GLU A 494 -0.06 -23.32 -2.30
C GLU A 494 0.97 -23.86 -1.31
N MET A 495 0.98 -23.32 -0.09
CA MET A 495 1.77 -23.87 1.00
C MET A 495 1.01 -25.00 1.68
N ILE A 496 1.65 -26.17 1.74
CA ILE A 496 1.18 -27.33 2.47
C ILE A 496 2.12 -27.66 3.63
N ALA A 497 1.60 -28.38 4.62
CA ALA A 497 2.38 -29.00 5.68
C ALA A 497 2.68 -30.44 5.32
N VAL A 498 3.94 -30.85 5.40
CA VAL A 498 4.39 -32.22 5.10
C VAL A 498 5.15 -32.76 6.29
N ALA A 499 4.79 -33.96 6.73
CA ALA A 499 5.50 -34.64 7.81
C ALA A 499 6.84 -35.19 7.34
N ILE A 500 7.86 -35.06 8.17
CA ILE A 500 9.19 -35.65 7.96
C ILE A 500 9.51 -36.56 9.15
N ASN A 501 10.31 -37.61 8.90
CA ASN A 501 10.83 -38.48 9.96
C ASN A 501 12.32 -38.21 10.22
N SER A 502 13.02 -37.60 9.26
CA SER A 502 14.41 -37.18 9.41
C SER A 502 14.72 -35.91 8.61
N LEU A 503 15.80 -35.23 8.95
CA LEU A 503 16.30 -34.09 8.17
C LEU A 503 16.78 -34.48 6.77
N ALA A 504 17.15 -35.74 6.54
CA ALA A 504 17.61 -36.23 5.24
C ALA A 504 16.52 -36.20 4.16
N GLU A 505 15.24 -36.09 4.55
CA GLU A 505 14.11 -35.95 3.61
C GLU A 505 14.01 -34.53 3.00
N LEU A 506 14.74 -33.56 3.56
CA LEU A 506 14.81 -32.19 3.06
C LEU A 506 15.84 -32.08 1.93
N LYS A 507 15.40 -31.61 0.78
CA LYS A 507 16.26 -31.26 -0.36
C LYS A 507 16.21 -29.77 -0.59
N THR A 508 17.35 -29.19 -0.96
CA THR A 508 17.42 -27.78 -1.32
C THR A 508 16.83 -27.57 -2.71
N ASN A 509 15.82 -26.70 -2.82
CA ASN A 509 15.23 -26.37 -4.12
C ASN A 509 16.09 -25.38 -4.92
N LYS A 510 15.67 -25.06 -6.15
CA LYS A 510 16.40 -24.14 -7.08
C LYS A 510 16.69 -22.75 -6.50
N ILE A 511 16.01 -22.35 -5.43
CA ILE A 511 16.13 -21.02 -4.80
C ILE A 511 16.83 -21.13 -3.43
N GLY A 512 17.37 -22.31 -3.10
CA GLY A 512 18.12 -22.54 -1.86
C GLY A 512 17.28 -22.93 -0.65
N ILE A 513 15.95 -23.01 -0.76
CA ILE A 513 15.07 -23.30 0.36
C ILE A 513 15.03 -24.82 0.60
N PRO A 514 15.30 -25.32 1.82
CA PRO A 514 15.12 -26.73 2.14
C PRO A 514 13.63 -27.09 2.15
N GLU A 515 13.23 -28.05 1.33
CA GLU A 515 11.85 -28.52 1.24
C GLU A 515 11.78 -30.05 1.22
N PRO A 516 10.69 -30.66 1.73
CA PRO A 516 10.56 -32.11 1.76
C PRO A 516 10.32 -32.67 0.37
N SER A 517 10.85 -33.86 0.11
CA SER A 517 10.62 -34.56 -1.17
C SER A 517 9.17 -35.01 -1.34
N SER A 518 8.50 -35.37 -0.24
CA SER A 518 7.10 -35.82 -0.23
C SER A 518 6.11 -34.72 -0.62
N GLU A 519 5.01 -35.12 -1.26
CA GLU A 519 3.85 -34.27 -1.56
C GLU A 519 2.66 -34.58 -0.64
N LYS A 520 2.81 -35.49 0.32
CA LYS A 520 1.72 -35.92 1.19
C LYS A 520 1.38 -34.83 2.21
N GLU A 521 0.28 -34.14 1.95
CA GLU A 521 -0.22 -33.06 2.80
C GLU A 521 -0.81 -33.59 4.11
N PHE A 522 -0.43 -32.93 5.19
CA PHE A 522 -1.02 -33.12 6.51
C PHE A 522 -2.13 -32.10 6.74
N PRO A 523 -3.31 -32.49 7.28
CA PRO A 523 -4.39 -31.56 7.56
C PRO A 523 -3.98 -30.42 8.50
N ALA A 524 -4.10 -29.17 8.04
CA ALA A 524 -3.64 -27.99 8.76
C ALA A 524 -4.37 -27.77 10.10
N GLU A 525 -5.62 -28.23 10.20
CA GLU A 525 -6.49 -28.12 11.38
C GLU A 525 -6.03 -29.00 12.55
N LYS A 526 -5.24 -30.05 12.25
CA LYS A 526 -4.66 -30.97 13.24
C LYS A 526 -3.31 -30.50 13.80
N ILE A 527 -2.83 -29.34 13.36
CA ILE A 527 -1.59 -28.76 13.86
C ILE A 527 -1.89 -28.09 15.19
N GLU A 528 -1.13 -28.46 16.21
CA GLU A 528 -1.29 -27.95 17.58
C GLU A 528 -0.41 -26.73 17.84
N LEU A 529 0.79 -26.69 17.24
CA LEU A 529 1.74 -25.58 17.35
C LEU A 529 2.40 -25.32 16.00
N ALA A 530 2.48 -24.05 15.60
CA ALA A 530 3.12 -23.62 14.37
C ALA A 530 4.19 -22.56 14.66
N VAL A 531 5.45 -22.91 14.35
CA VAL A 531 6.60 -22.01 14.40
C VAL A 531 6.75 -21.32 13.05
N ILE A 532 6.51 -20.01 13.02
CA ILE A 532 6.35 -19.20 11.80
C ILE A 532 7.53 -18.24 11.65
N PRO A 533 8.18 -18.16 10.48
CA PRO A 533 9.23 -17.20 10.23
C PRO A 533 8.67 -15.82 9.90
N GLY A 534 9.53 -14.81 9.99
CA GLY A 534 9.21 -13.45 9.57
C GLY A 534 10.46 -12.61 9.41
N ILE A 535 10.29 -11.48 8.72
CA ILE A 535 11.36 -10.51 8.49
C ILE A 535 11.27 -9.42 9.55
N VAL A 536 10.07 -8.89 9.80
CA VAL A 536 9.82 -7.83 10.78
C VAL A 536 8.64 -8.25 11.64
N PHE A 537 8.72 -7.91 12.92
CA PHE A 537 7.65 -8.12 13.88
C PHE A 537 7.38 -6.82 14.63
N ASP A 538 6.24 -6.72 15.32
CA ASP A 538 6.02 -5.67 16.30
C ASP A 538 5.67 -6.20 17.69
N LYS A 539 5.68 -5.28 18.67
CA LYS A 539 5.25 -5.54 20.06
C LYS A 539 3.79 -6.00 20.16
N ARG A 540 2.99 -5.75 19.13
CA ARG A 540 1.61 -6.23 19.00
C ARG A 540 1.52 -7.57 18.28
N ARG A 541 2.65 -8.27 18.08
CA ARG A 541 2.74 -9.62 17.54
C ARG A 541 2.29 -9.77 16.08
N TYR A 542 2.20 -8.68 15.32
CA TYR A 542 2.07 -8.78 13.86
C TYR A 542 3.42 -9.12 13.24
N ARG A 543 3.38 -9.62 12.00
CA ARG A 543 4.59 -9.93 11.22
C ARG A 543 4.53 -9.42 9.80
N ILE A 544 5.70 -9.16 9.23
CA ILE A 544 5.93 -8.96 7.81
C ILE A 544 6.80 -10.10 7.30
N GLY A 545 6.26 -10.93 6.41
CA GLY A 545 7.02 -11.96 5.67
C GLY A 545 7.55 -11.45 4.33
N TYR A 546 8.00 -12.34 3.43
CA TYR A 546 8.56 -11.96 2.11
C TYR A 546 7.58 -11.31 1.12
N GLY A 547 6.27 -11.31 1.40
CA GLY A 547 5.26 -10.62 0.57
C GLY A 547 4.44 -11.51 -0.37
N TYR A 548 4.70 -12.82 -0.40
CA TYR A 548 3.94 -13.77 -1.23
C TYR A 548 2.63 -14.27 -0.60
N GLY A 549 2.37 -13.97 0.68
CA GLY A 549 1.13 -14.33 1.37
C GLY A 549 0.96 -15.81 1.77
N TYR A 550 1.95 -16.67 1.51
CA TYR A 550 1.84 -18.11 1.76
C TYR A 550 1.52 -18.48 3.21
N TYR A 551 2.21 -17.87 4.18
CA TYR A 551 1.97 -18.15 5.60
C TYR A 551 0.61 -17.63 6.07
N ASP A 552 0.16 -16.46 5.63
CA ASP A 552 -1.16 -15.94 6.02
C ASP A 552 -2.29 -16.83 5.48
N ALA A 553 -2.15 -17.29 4.22
CA ALA A 553 -3.07 -18.26 3.63
C ALA A 553 -3.06 -19.61 4.39
N PHE A 554 -1.88 -20.15 4.72
CA PHE A 554 -1.75 -21.38 5.49
C PHE A 554 -2.33 -21.27 6.90
N LEU A 555 -2.02 -20.17 7.61
CA LEU A 555 -2.50 -19.92 8.98
C LEU A 555 -4.02 -19.70 9.05
N SER A 556 -4.64 -19.27 7.96
CA SER A 556 -6.11 -19.21 7.86
C SER A 556 -6.78 -20.59 7.92
N LYS A 557 -6.06 -21.66 7.51
CA LYS A 557 -6.47 -23.06 7.63
C LYS A 557 -6.07 -23.66 8.98
N ALA A 558 -4.85 -23.37 9.45
CA ALA A 558 -4.31 -23.84 10.74
C ALA A 558 -4.87 -23.06 11.96
N LYS A 559 -6.20 -22.96 12.08
CA LYS A 559 -6.86 -22.12 13.09
C LYS A 559 -6.57 -22.53 14.53
N ASN A 560 -6.47 -23.83 14.77
CA ASN A 560 -6.26 -24.44 16.09
C ASN A 560 -4.81 -24.34 16.57
N ALA A 561 -3.86 -24.09 15.67
CA ALA A 561 -2.45 -24.06 16.01
C ALA A 561 -2.11 -22.83 16.85
N LYS A 562 -1.35 -23.02 17.94
CA LYS A 562 -0.66 -21.94 18.64
C LYS A 562 0.47 -21.40 17.74
N LYS A 563 0.46 -20.10 17.45
CA LYS A 563 1.34 -19.46 16.47
C LYS A 563 2.51 -18.79 17.18
N ILE A 564 3.69 -19.37 17.06
CA ILE A 564 4.92 -18.85 17.68
C ILE A 564 5.84 -18.34 16.58
N ALA A 565 6.35 -17.13 16.72
CA ALA A 565 7.41 -16.63 15.87
C ALA A 565 8.76 -16.65 16.58
N LEU A 566 9.81 -16.94 15.80
CA LEU A 566 11.19 -16.82 16.23
C LEU A 566 11.83 -15.66 15.48
N ALA A 567 12.47 -14.76 16.20
CA ALA A 567 13.05 -13.55 15.61
C ALA A 567 14.32 -13.15 16.36
N PHE A 568 15.24 -12.48 15.70
CA PHE A 568 16.25 -11.70 16.43
C PHE A 568 15.63 -10.42 16.98
N ASP A 569 16.16 -9.93 18.09
CA ASP A 569 15.63 -8.75 18.80
C ASP A 569 15.46 -7.52 17.89
N PHE A 570 16.44 -7.22 17.03
CA PHE A 570 16.37 -6.09 16.10
C PHE A 570 15.29 -6.21 15.01
N GLN A 571 14.68 -7.39 14.83
CA GLN A 571 13.56 -7.57 13.90
C GLN A 571 12.23 -7.10 14.51
N VAL A 572 12.18 -6.85 15.83
CA VAL A 572 11.00 -6.35 16.54
C VAL A 572 11.03 -4.82 16.57
N LEU A 573 9.99 -4.21 16.02
CA LEU A 573 9.76 -2.76 16.06
C LEU A 573 8.59 -2.44 17.00
N GLU A 574 8.41 -1.17 17.34
CA GLU A 574 7.26 -0.74 18.16
C GLU A 574 5.93 -1.03 17.46
N ARG A 575 5.85 -0.71 16.16
CA ARG A 575 4.65 -0.91 15.36
C ARG A 575 5.00 -1.12 13.89
N ILE A 576 4.27 -2.03 13.25
CA ILE A 576 4.32 -2.22 11.80
C ILE A 576 2.95 -1.97 11.16
N PRO A 577 2.90 -1.63 9.85
CA PRO A 577 1.66 -1.50 9.12
C PRO A 577 1.04 -2.89 8.90
N ALA A 578 0.01 -3.21 9.67
CA ALA A 578 -0.77 -4.43 9.54
C ALA A 578 -2.09 -4.20 8.78
N GLN A 579 -2.60 -5.25 8.16
CA GLN A 579 -3.85 -5.29 7.40
C GLN A 579 -4.85 -6.26 8.06
N PRO A 580 -6.16 -6.14 7.78
CA PRO A 580 -7.19 -6.95 8.45
C PRO A 580 -6.98 -8.46 8.35
N TRP A 581 -6.43 -8.92 7.22
CA TRP A 581 -6.14 -10.33 6.93
C TRP A 581 -4.78 -10.82 7.45
N ASP A 582 -3.93 -9.94 8.00
CA ASP A 582 -2.69 -10.39 8.63
C ASP A 582 -3.02 -11.14 9.93
N VAL A 583 -2.45 -12.34 10.07
CA VAL A 583 -2.67 -13.17 11.26
C VAL A 583 -1.66 -12.76 12.34
N GLN A 584 -2.19 -12.37 13.50
CA GLN A 584 -1.38 -12.05 14.68
C GLN A 584 -0.76 -13.33 15.25
N MET A 585 0.50 -13.26 15.67
CA MET A 585 1.15 -14.35 16.40
C MET A 585 0.65 -14.39 17.83
N ASP A 586 0.62 -15.59 18.41
CA ASP A 586 0.31 -15.75 19.82
C ASP A 586 1.52 -15.41 20.71
N LEU A 587 2.74 -15.61 20.18
CA LEU A 587 4.00 -15.45 20.90
C LEU A 587 5.13 -15.05 19.94
N ILE A 588 6.02 -14.16 20.35
CA ILE A 588 7.32 -13.95 19.67
C ILE A 588 8.45 -14.20 20.65
N ILE A 589 9.36 -15.11 20.31
CA ILE A 589 10.56 -15.39 21.11
C ILE A 589 11.77 -14.77 20.42
N THR A 590 12.51 -13.93 21.15
CA THR A 590 13.77 -13.33 20.69
C THR A 590 14.96 -13.76 21.52
N ASP A 591 16.17 -13.43 21.04
CA ASP A 591 17.40 -13.64 21.79
C ASP A 591 17.43 -12.81 23.08
N HIS A 592 16.65 -11.73 23.18
CA HIS A 592 16.54 -10.88 24.36
C HIS A 592 15.35 -11.24 25.25
N GLU A 593 14.13 -11.22 24.72
CA GLU A 593 12.89 -11.32 25.51
C GLU A 593 11.86 -12.29 24.89
N THR A 594 10.67 -12.37 25.50
CA THR A 594 9.49 -12.99 24.88
C THR A 594 8.31 -12.03 24.96
N ILE A 595 7.67 -11.80 23.82
CA ILE A 595 6.55 -10.87 23.67
C ILE A 595 5.25 -11.68 23.66
N LEU A 596 4.34 -11.34 24.58
CA LEU A 596 3.10 -12.06 24.89
C LEU A 596 1.84 -11.34 24.41
#